data_AF-A0A9P4JMC9-F1
#
_entry.id   AF-A0A9P4JMC9-F1
#
_cell.length_a   1.000
_cell.length_b   1.000
_cell.length_c   1.000
_cell.angle_alpha   90.00
_cell.angle_beta   90.00
_cell.angle_gamma   90.00
#
_symmetry.space_group_name_H-M   'P 1'
#
loop_
_entity.id
_entity.type
_entity.pdbx_description
1 polymer ?
#
loop_
_entity_poly.entity_id
_entity_poly.type
_entity_poly.pdbx_seq_one_letter_code
_entity_poly.pdbx_strand_id
1 'polypeptide(L)'
;MPELRASYESPTSGTPQTLTTPLPSISNNPTTDEHIAYLEALQSSVVDLQTDINTLLTQKMEEDKAKVGASGATVDDDREEETYGEEVVEED
;
A
#
# COMPACT_ATOMS: atom_id res chain seq x y z
N MET A 1 -0.20 24.49 -8.90
CA MET A 1 0.96 24.03 -8.11
C MET A 1 1.24 22.60 -8.52
N PRO A 2 2.50 22.20 -8.72
CA PRO A 2 2.83 20.83 -9.09
C PRO A 2 2.47 19.87 -7.94
N GLU A 3 2.18 18.63 -8.29
CA GLU A 3 1.78 17.60 -7.34
C GLU A 3 2.22 16.23 -7.83
N LEU A 4 2.58 15.37 -6.88
CA LEU A 4 2.81 13.96 -7.09
C LEU A 4 1.50 13.21 -6.78
N ARG A 5 1.10 12.30 -7.65
CA ARG A 5 -0.16 11.57 -7.53
C ARG A 5 0.01 10.07 -7.77
N ALA A 6 -0.71 9.27 -6.99
CA ALA A 6 -0.94 7.86 -7.24
C ALA A 6 -2.44 7.56 -7.20
N SER A 7 -2.90 6.71 -8.10
CA SER A 7 -4.29 6.24 -8.14
C SER A 7 -4.33 4.74 -7.96
N TYR A 8 -5.08 4.29 -6.96
CA TYR A 8 -5.35 2.89 -6.69
C TYR A 8 -6.79 2.57 -7.06
N GLU A 9 -6.98 1.54 -7.88
CA GLU A 9 -8.28 1.03 -8.28
C GLU A 9 -8.28 -0.49 -8.10
N SER A 10 -9.37 -1.02 -7.56
CA SER A 10 -9.52 -2.46 -7.34
C SER A 10 -10.90 -2.92 -7.82
N PRO A 11 -11.01 -4.08 -8.48
CA PRO A 11 -12.30 -4.62 -8.94
C PRO A 11 -13.32 -4.83 -7.81
N THR A 12 -12.86 -5.02 -6.57
CA THR A 12 -13.70 -5.27 -5.40
C THR A 12 -13.99 -4.00 -4.59
N SER A 13 -13.24 -2.93 -4.82
CA SER A 13 -13.39 -1.65 -4.14
C SER A 13 -14.03 -0.64 -5.09
N GLY A 14 -15.34 -0.38 -4.92
CA GLY A 14 -16.14 0.41 -5.86
C GLY A 14 -15.77 1.90 -6.03
N THR A 15 -14.72 2.41 -5.37
CA THR A 15 -14.25 3.80 -5.54
C THR A 15 -12.73 3.84 -5.61
N PRO A 16 -12.14 4.41 -6.69
CA PRO A 16 -10.70 4.63 -6.77
C PRO A 16 -10.21 5.54 -5.65
N GLN A 17 -9.07 5.19 -5.06
CA GLN A 17 -8.42 6.02 -4.06
C GLN A 17 -7.26 6.77 -4.69
N THR A 18 -7.22 8.08 -4.50
CA THR A 18 -6.15 8.93 -5.02
C THR A 18 -5.35 9.48 -3.85
N LEU A 19 -4.04 9.21 -3.87
CA LEU A 19 -3.06 9.79 -2.96
C LEU A 19 -2.40 10.97 -3.68
N THR A 20 -2.35 12.13 -3.04
CA THR A 20 -1.82 13.36 -3.63
C THR A 20 -0.88 14.03 -2.63
N THR A 21 0.32 14.36 -3.10
CA THR A 21 1.35 15.06 -2.31
C THR A 21 1.71 16.35 -3.05
N PRO A 22 1.50 17.53 -2.44
CA PRO A 22 1.83 18.79 -3.07
C PRO A 22 3.35 18.95 -3.20
N LEU A 23 3.81 19.50 -4.33
CA LEU A 23 5.22 19.80 -4.55
C LEU A 23 5.45 21.32 -4.56
N PRO A 24 6.66 21.77 -4.17
CA PRO A 24 7.03 23.17 -4.27
C PRO A 24 6.98 23.63 -5.73
N SER A 25 6.50 24.85 -5.97
CA SER A 25 6.53 25.44 -7.31
C SER A 25 7.94 25.95 -7.62
N ILE A 26 8.41 25.68 -8.82
CA ILE A 26 9.71 26.15 -9.32
C ILE A 26 9.51 27.23 -10.38
N SER A 27 10.45 28.16 -10.49
CA SER A 27 10.42 29.22 -11.52
C SER A 27 10.65 28.64 -12.92
N ASN A 28 10.26 29.37 -13.97
CA ASN A 28 10.45 28.92 -15.37
C ASN A 28 11.92 28.84 -15.78
N ASN A 29 12.82 29.49 -15.04
CA ASN A 29 14.25 29.47 -15.31
C ASN A 29 15.01 29.35 -13.98
N PRO A 30 15.00 28.15 -13.38
CA PRO A 30 15.49 27.97 -12.03
C PRO A 30 17.01 28.08 -11.97
N THR A 31 17.48 28.64 -10.87
CA THR A 31 18.87 28.51 -10.45
C THR A 31 19.18 27.05 -10.10
N THR A 32 20.46 26.69 -10.06
CA THR A 32 20.90 25.35 -9.65
C THR A 32 20.40 25.01 -8.24
N ASP A 33 20.43 25.96 -7.31
CA ASP A 33 19.97 25.77 -5.93
C ASP A 33 18.46 25.50 -5.85
N GLU A 34 17.65 26.23 -6.62
CA GLU A 34 16.20 25.99 -6.71
C GLU A 34 15.90 24.61 -7.31
N HIS A 35 16.69 24.17 -8.29
CA HIS A 35 16.54 22.85 -8.88
C HIS A 35 16.90 21.73 -7.91
N ILE A 36 17.98 21.89 -7.14
CA ILE A 36 18.38 20.94 -6.08
C ILE A 36 17.28 20.86 -5.02
N ALA A 37 16.81 22.00 -4.51
CA ALA A 37 15.75 22.03 -3.49
C ALA A 37 14.44 21.38 -3.98
N TYR A 38 14.07 21.58 -5.24
CA TYR A 38 12.91 20.93 -5.83
C TYR A 38 13.09 19.40 -5.89
N LEU A 39 14.27 18.92 -6.30
CA LEU A 39 14.56 17.49 -6.38
C LEU A 39 14.59 16.82 -5.00
N GLU A 40 15.15 17.50 -3.98
CA GLU A 40 15.12 17.02 -2.59
C GLU A 40 13.68 16.89 -2.09
N ALA A 41 12.84 17.91 -2.33
CA ALA A 41 11.43 17.88 -1.95
C ALA A 41 10.66 16.78 -2.68
N LEU A 42 10.94 16.58 -3.98
CA LEU A 42 10.35 15.50 -4.78
C LEU A 42 10.77 14.13 -4.23
N GLN A 43 12.05 13.95 -3.91
CA GLN A 43 12.55 12.69 -3.38
C GLN A 43 11.88 12.33 -2.04
N SER A 44 11.79 13.29 -1.11
CA SER A 44 11.06 13.11 0.15
C SER A 44 9.60 12.74 -0.11
N SER A 45 8.93 13.50 -1.00
CA SER A 45 7.52 13.27 -1.33
C SER A 45 7.26 11.88 -1.92
N VAL A 46 8.22 11.32 -2.68
CA VAL A 46 8.14 9.96 -3.21
C VAL A 46 8.24 8.91 -2.10
N VAL A 47 9.14 9.10 -1.13
CA VAL A 47 9.28 8.19 0.03
C VAL A 47 8.03 8.23 0.91
N ASP A 48 7.47 9.42 1.13
CA ASP A 48 6.24 9.61 1.88
C ASP A 48 5.06 8.93 1.16
N LEU A 49 4.90 9.18 -0.14
CA LEU A 49 3.85 8.55 -0.94
C LEU A 49 3.99 7.02 -0.97
N GLN A 50 5.21 6.49 -1.01
CA GLN A 50 5.45 5.04 -0.91
C GLN A 50 4.97 4.48 0.44
N THR A 51 5.24 5.21 1.53
CA THR A 51 4.79 4.84 2.87
C THR A 51 3.27 4.85 2.96
N ASP A 52 2.62 5.87 2.40
CA ASP A 52 1.15 5.96 2.34
C ASP A 52 0.53 4.82 1.54
N ILE A 53 1.12 4.47 0.39
CA ILE A 53 0.68 3.34 -0.43
C ILE A 53 0.79 2.03 0.35
N ASN A 54 1.92 1.79 1.00
CA ASN A 54 2.12 0.57 1.79
C ASN A 54 1.09 0.48 2.92
N THR A 55 0.88 1.58 3.65
CA THR A 55 -0.12 1.67 4.72
C THR A 55 -1.51 1.36 4.19
N LEU A 56 -1.90 1.97 3.07
CA LEU A 56 -3.18 1.73 2.42
C LEU A 56 -3.37 0.26 2.04
N LEU A 57 -2.36 -0.36 1.41
CA LEU A 57 -2.43 -1.75 0.99
C LEU A 57 -2.49 -2.71 2.19
N THR A 58 -1.69 -2.48 3.23
CA THR A 58 -1.74 -3.27 4.47
C THR A 58 -3.11 -3.20 5.12
N GLN A 59 -3.69 -2.00 5.25
CA GLN A 59 -5.05 -1.85 5.78
C GLN A 59 -6.08 -2.61 4.93
N LYS A 60 -5.95 -2.56 3.60
CA LYS A 60 -6.85 -3.31 2.69
C LYS A 60 -6.74 -4.82 2.87
N MET A 61 -5.52 -5.33 3.05
CA MET A 61 -5.31 -6.76 3.34
C MET A 61 -5.94 -7.18 4.66
N GLU A 62 -5.84 -6.36 5.70
CA GLU A 62 -6.50 -6.62 7.00
C GLU A 62 -8.03 -6.59 6.88
N GLU A 63 -8.57 -5.58 6.18
CA GLU A 63 -10.01 -5.48 5.88
C GLU A 63 -10.51 -6.72 5.14
N ASP A 64 -9.74 -7.21 4.18
CA ASP A 64 -10.12 -8.39 3.39
C ASP A 64 -9.95 -9.69 4.18
N LYS A 65 -8.90 -9.84 5.01
CA LYS A 65 -8.76 -10.98 5.95
C LYS A 65 -9.95 -11.04 6.92
N ALA A 66 -10.37 -9.90 7.48
CA ALA A 66 -11.52 -9.82 8.37
C ALA A 66 -12.84 -10.20 7.68
N LYS A 67 -13.05 -9.80 6.42
CA LYS A 67 -14.24 -10.19 5.65
C LYS A 67 -14.25 -11.70 5.34
N VAL A 68 -13.11 -12.29 5.00
CA VAL A 68 -12.98 -13.73 4.76
C VAL A 68 -13.26 -14.51 6.05
N GLY A 69 -12.66 -14.10 7.17
CA GLY A 69 -12.89 -14.70 8.49
C GLY A 69 -14.35 -14.56 8.96
N ALA A 70 -15.01 -13.44 8.67
CA ALA A 70 -16.43 -13.24 8.97
C ALA A 70 -17.38 -14.06 8.06
N SER A 71 -16.93 -14.49 6.88
CA SER A 71 -17.73 -15.27 5.94
C SER A 71 -17.70 -16.78 6.21
N GLY A 72 -17.08 -17.23 7.31
CA GLY A 72 -17.08 -18.64 7.73
C GLY A 72 -16.18 -19.57 6.91
N ALA A 73 -15.39 -19.03 5.97
CA ALA A 73 -14.29 -19.76 5.34
C ALA A 73 -13.03 -19.56 6.19
N THR A 74 -13.06 -20.09 7.40
CA THR A 74 -11.87 -20.22 8.25
C THR A 74 -10.97 -21.28 7.63
N VAL A 75 -9.99 -20.86 6.83
CA VAL A 75 -8.67 -21.48 7.02
C VAL A 75 -8.26 -21.01 8.40
N ASP A 76 -8.51 -21.87 9.36
CA ASP A 76 -8.17 -21.68 10.75
C ASP A 76 -6.65 -21.72 10.82
N ASP A 77 -6.00 -20.55 10.70
CA ASP A 77 -4.53 -20.40 10.78
C ASP A 77 -4.01 -21.15 12.02
N ASP A 78 -4.76 -21.12 13.13
CA ASP A 78 -4.44 -21.83 14.38
C ASP A 78 -4.42 -23.37 14.18
N ARG A 79 -5.33 -23.92 13.38
CA ARG A 79 -5.35 -25.36 13.03
C ARG A 79 -4.25 -25.74 12.05
N GLU A 80 -3.91 -24.87 11.10
CA GLU A 80 -2.77 -25.08 10.19
C GLU A 80 -1.42 -25.06 10.95
N GLU A 81 -1.29 -24.22 11.99
CA GLU A 81 -0.13 -24.21 12.89
C GLU A 81 -0.06 -25.47 13.78
N GLU A 82 -1.19 -25.95 14.32
CA GLU A 82 -1.24 -27.17 15.14
C GLU A 82 -0.88 -28.45 14.36
N THR A 83 -1.07 -28.46 13.04
CA THR A 83 -0.77 -29.63 12.19
C THR A 83 0.63 -29.55 11.57
N TYR A 84 1.40 -28.48 11.84
CA TYR A 84 2.74 -28.26 11.29
C TYR A 84 3.79 -29.11 12.04
N GLY A 85 3.74 -30.43 11.84
CA GLY A 85 4.67 -31.37 12.46
C GLY A 85 4.20 -32.82 12.54
N GLU A 86 2.93 -33.11 12.26
CA GLU A 86 2.44 -34.47 12.05
C GLU A 86 2.26 -34.72 10.55
N GLU A 87 3.06 -35.62 9.99
CA GLU A 87 2.78 -36.12 8.64
C GLU A 87 1.45 -36.86 8.69
N VAL A 88 0.41 -36.31 8.05
CA VAL A 88 -0.86 -36.99 7.88
C VAL A 88 -0.61 -38.15 6.92
N VAL A 89 -0.23 -39.30 7.47
CA VAL A 89 -0.20 -40.56 6.72
C VAL A 89 -1.66 -40.92 6.45
N GLU A 90 -2.13 -40.67 5.23
CA GLU A 90 -3.36 -41.29 4.75
C GLU A 90 -3.09 -42.81 4.66
N GLU A 91 -3.68 -43.59 5.57
CA GLU A 91 -3.72 -45.05 5.45
C GLU A 91 -4.86 -45.44 4.49
N ASP A 92 -4.51 -46.24 3.47
CA ASP A 92 -5.34 -46.80 2.38
C ASP A 92 -6.68 -47.44 2.81
#